data_AF-A0A4Z0J7R2-F1
#
_entry.id   AF-A0A4Z0J7R2-F1
#
_cell.length_a   1.000
_cell.length_b   1.000
_cell.length_c   1.000
_cell.angle_alpha   90.00
_cell.angle_beta   90.00
_cell.angle_gamma   90.00
#
_symmetry.space_group_name_H-M   'P 1'
#
loop_
_entity.id
_entity.type
_entity.pdbx_description
1 polymer ?
#
loop_
_entity_poly.entity_id
_entity_poly.type
_entity_poly.pdbx_seq_one_letter_code
_entity_poly.pdbx_strand_id
1 'polypeptide(L)'
;MHRLKYIVSGFLALGLLAAGFAGQPVTAQASNTADKTVYNKAISKTKTLYHTKYGFYKKLYRSGMKRAASAKNDYKRHFKVTRIAKNGHGVFYKTNRGWIRQDAFYKWVRYSNKMNYTMKVNRKHILLYNKPKGLKGAKVTGSTSTKHLVGQWVHVDKRVELNTTPSKSGYYRMKVGAKHYWIRAKYLTMDQKALKGNIKKIEKAIKTGSALVGKSKYLWGGGRTSSSIAARRFDCSSFIHWIYAKSGVRLGPTSTCTTYTLIHMGRKIKAKNMKRGDIFFFNDKSEGVNCHVAIYLGNQVFLHDSPSSDTGGVGISSLNDSHWKSRFNGNVRRLVG
;
A
#
# COMPACT_ATOMS: atom_id res chain seq x y z
N MET A 1 27.37 29.48 65.26
CA MET A 1 26.79 30.76 65.72
C MET A 1 25.27 30.66 65.65
N HIS A 2 24.63 30.72 66.83
CA HIS A 2 23.21 31.00 67.15
C HIS A 2 22.07 30.26 66.41
N ARG A 3 20.95 29.82 67.02
CA ARG A 3 20.38 29.64 68.39
C ARG A 3 19.11 28.79 68.12
N LEU A 4 18.90 27.63 68.74
CA LEU A 4 18.20 27.41 70.02
C LEU A 4 16.72 27.88 70.06
N LYS A 5 15.75 26.94 70.20
CA LYS A 5 14.84 26.77 71.38
C LYS A 5 13.67 25.80 71.09
N TYR A 6 13.64 24.60 71.70
CA TYR A 6 12.99 24.21 72.98
C TYR A 6 11.45 24.03 72.86
N ILE A 7 10.92 22.78 72.75
CA ILE A 7 10.47 21.82 73.80
C ILE A 7 9.27 22.35 74.62
N VAL A 8 8.19 21.55 74.75
CA VAL A 8 7.63 20.98 76.02
C VAL A 8 6.18 20.46 75.83
N SER A 9 5.99 19.19 76.25
CA SER A 9 4.81 18.46 76.78
C SER A 9 3.47 18.50 76.02
N GLY A 10 2.71 17.42 75.85
CA GLY A 10 2.58 16.18 76.63
C GLY A 10 1.10 16.04 77.05
N PHE A 11 0.49 14.86 76.84
CA PHE A 11 -0.44 14.19 77.76
C PHE A 11 -1.10 12.96 77.09
N LEU A 12 -1.08 11.85 77.81
CA LEU A 12 -1.82 10.60 77.58
C LEU A 12 -3.34 10.83 77.73
N ALA A 13 -4.14 10.07 76.96
CA ALA A 13 -5.34 9.42 77.49
C ALA A 13 -5.80 8.26 76.57
N LEU A 14 -5.83 7.06 77.13
CA LEU A 14 -6.52 5.87 76.60
C LEU A 14 -8.03 6.04 76.87
N GLY A 15 -8.91 5.68 75.91
CA GLY A 15 -10.35 5.73 76.13
C GLY A 15 -11.20 5.05 75.05
N LEU A 16 -11.53 3.78 75.31
CA LEU A 16 -12.72 2.99 74.97
C LEU A 16 -13.37 3.00 73.56
N LEU A 17 -13.66 1.77 73.13
CA LEU A 17 -14.62 1.38 72.09
C LEU A 17 -16.04 1.94 72.35
N ALA A 18 -16.70 2.40 71.29
CA ALA A 18 -18.11 2.07 71.03
C ALA A 18 -18.47 2.29 69.54
N ALA A 19 -19.21 1.34 68.99
CA ALA A 19 -19.55 1.19 67.59
C ALA A 19 -20.57 2.22 67.06
N GLY A 20 -20.54 2.50 65.75
CA GLY A 20 -21.61 3.27 65.11
C GLY A 20 -21.41 3.59 63.63
N PHE A 21 -21.88 2.68 62.77
CA PHE A 21 -22.46 2.89 61.43
C PHE A 21 -21.74 3.74 60.35
N ALA A 22 -21.49 3.02 59.25
CA ALA A 22 -21.78 3.40 57.86
C ALA A 22 -21.13 4.66 57.26
N GLY A 23 -20.07 4.44 56.50
CA GLY A 23 -19.59 5.37 55.49
C GLY A 23 -18.44 4.78 54.70
N GLN A 24 -18.72 3.90 53.73
CA GLN A 24 -17.76 3.61 52.67
C GLN A 24 -17.35 4.96 52.04
N PRO A 25 -16.05 5.28 51.88
CA PRO A 25 -15.69 6.42 51.07
C PRO A 25 -16.09 6.09 49.63
N VAL A 26 -17.20 6.67 49.17
CA VAL A 26 -17.52 6.75 47.75
C VAL A 26 -16.39 7.58 47.15
N THR A 27 -15.37 6.91 46.64
CA THR A 27 -14.38 7.53 45.78
C THR A 27 -15.12 7.90 44.50
N ALA A 28 -15.70 9.09 44.49
CA ALA A 28 -16.18 9.75 43.29
C ALA A 28 -14.95 9.92 42.38
N GLN A 29 -14.75 8.94 41.50
CA GLN A 29 -13.70 8.97 40.51
C GLN A 29 -14.01 10.14 39.58
N ALA A 30 -13.34 11.27 39.82
CA ALA A 30 -13.59 12.53 39.12
C ALA A 30 -13.63 12.28 37.60
N SER A 31 -14.81 12.48 37.02
CA SER A 31 -14.99 12.48 35.57
C SER A 31 -14.14 13.62 35.02
N ASN A 32 -12.98 13.28 34.44
CA ASN A 32 -12.13 14.27 33.80
C ASN A 32 -12.96 15.00 32.73
N THR A 33 -12.94 16.32 32.68
CA THR A 33 -13.64 17.13 31.68
C THR A 33 -13.38 16.67 30.23
N ALA A 34 -12.22 16.04 29.97
CA ALA A 34 -11.88 15.43 28.69
C ALA A 34 -12.73 14.17 28.33
N ASP A 35 -13.40 13.56 29.30
CA ASP A 35 -14.20 12.34 29.12
C ASP A 35 -15.65 12.65 28.72
N LYS A 36 -16.10 13.89 28.92
CA LYS A 36 -17.44 14.32 28.53
C LYS A 36 -17.62 14.11 27.02
N THR A 37 -18.61 13.30 26.66
CA THR A 37 -18.97 13.10 25.26
C THR A 37 -19.65 14.36 24.76
N VAL A 38 -18.93 15.12 23.93
CA VAL A 38 -19.42 16.39 23.36
C VAL A 38 -20.22 16.17 22.07
N TYR A 39 -20.26 14.94 21.57
CA TYR A 39 -20.98 14.57 20.36
C TYR A 39 -21.29 13.07 20.35
N ASN A 40 -22.54 12.68 20.06
CA ASN A 40 -22.94 11.27 19.92
C ASN A 40 -24.11 11.13 18.94
N LYS A 41 -23.83 10.64 17.72
CA LYS A 41 -24.82 10.53 16.65
C LYS A 41 -24.99 9.09 16.17
N ALA A 42 -26.23 8.68 15.92
CA ALA A 42 -26.54 7.42 15.25
C ALA A 42 -26.09 7.46 13.78
N ILE A 43 -25.47 6.38 13.31
CA ILE A 43 -25.03 6.21 11.93
C ILE A 43 -25.27 4.75 11.51
N SER A 44 -25.40 4.49 10.22
CA SER A 44 -25.41 3.12 9.70
C SER A 44 -24.40 3.05 8.56
N LYS A 45 -23.19 2.58 8.86
CA LYS A 45 -22.12 2.42 7.84
C LYS A 45 -21.36 1.13 8.09
N THR A 46 -20.80 0.55 7.04
CA THR A 46 -19.80 -0.51 7.16
C THR A 46 -18.41 0.09 7.00
N LYS A 47 -17.50 -0.25 7.91
CA LYS A 47 -16.11 0.22 7.92
C LYS A 47 -15.16 -0.97 7.96
N THR A 48 -14.06 -0.87 7.23
CA THR A 48 -12.99 -1.89 7.25
C THR A 48 -11.91 -1.46 8.23
N LEU A 49 -11.58 -2.32 9.19
CA LEU A 49 -10.51 -2.07 10.14
C LEU A 49 -9.16 -2.29 9.47
N TYR A 50 -8.26 -1.34 9.61
CA TYR A 50 -6.92 -1.42 9.03
C TYR A 50 -5.85 -1.52 10.12
N HIS A 51 -5.99 -0.82 11.25
CA HIS A 51 -5.00 -0.86 12.34
C HIS A 51 -5.41 -1.82 13.46
N THR A 52 -4.65 -2.89 13.63
CA THR A 52 -4.89 -3.93 14.65
C THR A 52 -4.33 -3.58 16.04
N LYS A 53 -3.59 -2.48 16.17
CA LYS A 53 -3.04 -2.00 17.44
C LYS A 53 -4.09 -1.43 18.41
N TYR A 54 -5.31 -1.20 17.94
CA TYR A 54 -6.37 -0.61 18.76
C TYR A 54 -7.15 -1.66 19.54
N GLY A 55 -7.74 -1.27 20.66
CA GLY A 55 -8.69 -2.09 21.42
C GLY A 55 -10.14 -1.69 21.16
N PHE A 56 -11.06 -2.63 21.43
CA PHE A 56 -12.47 -2.35 21.60
C PHE A 56 -12.78 -2.13 23.09
N TYR A 57 -13.67 -1.19 23.38
CA TYR A 57 -13.98 -0.76 24.75
C TYR A 57 -15.49 -0.82 25.01
N LYS A 58 -15.88 -1.25 26.21
CA LYS A 58 -17.31 -1.31 26.58
C LYS A 58 -17.93 0.09 26.66
N LYS A 59 -17.19 1.05 27.24
CA LYS A 59 -17.54 2.47 27.43
C LYS A 59 -16.60 3.39 26.64
N LEU A 60 -17.02 4.63 26.37
CA LEU A 60 -16.15 5.73 25.95
C LEU A 60 -15.36 6.20 27.19
N TYR A 61 -14.02 6.30 27.11
CA TYR A 61 -12.99 6.78 28.09
C TYR A 61 -13.54 7.80 29.17
N ARG A 62 -13.19 7.89 30.49
CA ARG A 62 -12.28 7.19 31.47
C ARG A 62 -12.75 7.26 32.95
N SER A 63 -13.88 6.64 33.28
CA SER A 63 -13.93 5.87 34.54
C SER A 63 -14.32 4.43 34.18
N GLY A 64 -13.47 3.47 34.56
CA GLY A 64 -13.73 2.04 34.31
C GLY A 64 -13.61 1.59 32.85
N MET A 65 -12.57 2.03 32.13
CA MET A 65 -12.37 1.65 30.73
C MET A 65 -11.91 0.20 30.56
N LYS A 66 -12.85 -0.73 30.73
CA LYS A 66 -12.61 -2.15 30.56
C LYS A 66 -12.48 -2.47 29.07
N ARG A 67 -11.27 -2.83 28.64
CA ARG A 67 -11.02 -3.38 27.30
C ARG A 67 -11.97 -4.56 27.10
N ALA A 68 -12.84 -4.46 26.12
CA ALA A 68 -13.78 -5.52 25.77
C ALA A 68 -13.07 -6.61 24.97
N ALA A 69 -12.24 -6.21 24.01
CA ALA A 69 -11.46 -7.11 23.18
C ALA A 69 -10.28 -6.40 22.51
N SER A 70 -9.32 -7.18 22.02
CA SER A 70 -8.25 -6.69 21.15
C SER A 70 -8.65 -6.74 19.68
N ALA A 71 -8.15 -5.80 18.86
CA ALA A 71 -8.28 -5.83 17.40
C ALA A 71 -7.12 -6.56 16.69
N LYS A 72 -6.23 -7.25 17.42
CA LYS A 72 -5.00 -7.88 16.91
C LYS A 72 -5.22 -8.71 15.63
N ASN A 73 -6.33 -9.44 15.56
CA ASN A 73 -6.66 -10.38 14.49
C ASN A 73 -7.75 -9.86 13.54
N ASP A 74 -8.09 -8.57 13.59
CA ASP A 74 -9.20 -7.99 12.84
C ASP A 74 -8.76 -7.18 11.61
N TYR A 75 -7.53 -7.37 11.14
CA TYR A 75 -7.03 -6.70 9.95
C TYR A 75 -7.94 -7.00 8.74
N LYS A 76 -8.39 -5.93 8.07
CA LYS A 76 -9.37 -5.94 6.97
C LYS A 76 -10.75 -6.50 7.31
N ARG A 77 -11.05 -6.77 8.58
CA ARG A 77 -12.40 -7.18 8.98
C ARG A 77 -13.39 -6.02 8.82
N HIS A 78 -14.59 -6.36 8.36
CA HIS A 78 -15.69 -5.41 8.20
C HIS A 78 -16.48 -5.30 9.50
N PHE A 79 -16.78 -4.07 9.90
CA PHE A 79 -17.60 -3.76 11.05
C PHE A 79 -18.74 -2.84 10.66
N LYS A 80 -19.97 -3.24 11.02
CA LYS A 80 -21.10 -2.31 11.07
C LYS A 80 -20.84 -1.32 12.21
N VAL A 81 -20.81 -0.03 11.88
CA VAL A 81 -20.73 1.06 12.84
C VAL A 81 -22.10 1.67 13.01
N THR A 82 -22.58 1.70 14.25
CA THR A 82 -23.95 2.12 14.59
C THR A 82 -24.01 3.51 15.21
N ARG A 83 -22.90 3.97 15.79
CA ARG A 83 -22.78 5.32 16.37
C ARG A 83 -21.39 5.89 16.15
N ILE A 84 -21.31 7.20 16.12
CA ILE A 84 -20.07 7.99 16.18
C ILE A 84 -20.13 8.89 17.40
N ALA A 85 -19.05 8.95 18.16
CA ALA A 85 -18.94 9.83 19.32
C ALA A 85 -17.60 10.57 19.34
N LYS A 86 -17.56 11.75 19.95
CA LYS A 86 -16.34 12.53 20.19
C LYS A 86 -16.25 12.91 21.67
N ASN A 87 -15.07 12.75 22.24
CA ASN A 87 -14.67 13.33 23.53
C ASN A 87 -13.27 13.96 23.39
N GLY A 88 -12.65 14.36 24.50
CA GLY A 88 -11.30 14.94 24.55
C GLY A 88 -10.20 14.00 24.03
N HIS A 89 -10.45 12.69 23.95
CA HIS A 89 -9.49 11.68 23.45
C HIS A 89 -9.63 11.37 21.95
N GLY A 90 -10.61 12.00 21.30
CA GLY A 90 -10.84 11.94 19.86
C GLY A 90 -12.19 11.37 19.48
N VAL A 91 -12.23 10.77 18.28
CA VAL A 91 -13.47 10.28 17.67
C VAL A 91 -13.50 8.75 17.71
N PHE A 92 -14.66 8.19 18.02
CA PHE A 92 -14.88 6.77 18.21
C PHE A 92 -16.09 6.29 17.41
N TYR A 93 -16.04 5.02 17.00
CA TYR A 93 -17.18 4.33 16.42
C TYR A 93 -17.66 3.21 17.34
N LYS A 94 -18.98 3.07 17.47
CA LYS A 94 -19.60 1.92 18.12
C LYS A 94 -19.76 0.78 17.12
N THR A 95 -19.24 -0.38 17.48
CA THR A 95 -19.39 -1.66 16.75
C THR A 95 -20.09 -2.69 17.65
N ASN A 96 -20.41 -3.85 17.09
CA ASN A 96 -20.88 -5.02 17.87
C ASN A 96 -19.86 -5.50 18.92
N ARG A 97 -18.56 -5.18 18.78
CA ARG A 97 -17.51 -5.55 19.75
C ARG A 97 -17.18 -4.45 20.77
N GLY A 98 -17.79 -3.27 20.64
CA GLY A 98 -17.52 -2.12 21.50
C GLY A 98 -17.16 -0.85 20.73
N TRP A 99 -16.76 0.17 21.49
CA TRP A 99 -16.23 1.43 20.98
C TRP A 99 -14.77 1.28 20.59
N ILE A 100 -14.39 1.86 19.46
CA ILE A 100 -13.01 1.84 18.96
C ILE A 100 -12.66 3.18 18.32
N ARG A 101 -11.40 3.64 18.43
CA ARG A 101 -10.97 4.91 17.83
C ARG A 101 -11.19 4.87 16.32
N GLN A 102 -11.73 5.95 15.77
CA GLN A 102 -11.96 6.13 14.33
C GLN A 102 -10.67 5.90 13.51
N ASP A 103 -9.52 6.25 14.10
CA ASP A 103 -8.20 6.04 13.50
C ASP A 103 -7.90 4.58 13.15
N ALA A 104 -8.57 3.61 13.79
CA ALA A 104 -8.45 2.19 13.47
C ALA A 104 -8.89 1.85 12.02
N PHE A 105 -9.73 2.69 11.42
CA PHE A 105 -10.35 2.48 10.12
C PHE A 105 -9.70 3.29 8.99
N TYR A 106 -8.62 4.03 9.26
CA TYR A 106 -7.82 4.66 8.21
C TYR A 106 -6.71 3.73 7.73
N LYS A 107 -6.43 3.80 6.43
CA LYS A 107 -5.24 3.19 5.84
C LYS A 107 -3.99 3.95 6.26
N TRP A 108 -2.82 3.34 6.11
CA TRP A 108 -1.52 4.00 6.23
C TRP A 108 -0.61 3.67 5.05
N VAL A 109 0.43 4.49 4.88
CA VAL A 109 1.48 4.27 3.90
C VAL A 109 2.43 3.21 4.42
N ARG A 110 2.57 2.12 3.68
CA ARG A 110 3.51 1.03 3.97
C ARG A 110 4.89 1.30 3.37
N TYR A 111 4.93 1.81 2.14
CA TYR A 111 6.16 2.18 1.44
C TYR A 111 6.00 3.51 0.74
N SER A 112 7.09 4.29 0.66
CA SER A 112 7.14 5.56 -0.04
C SER A 112 8.44 5.65 -0.80
N ASN A 113 8.35 5.84 -2.11
CA ASN A 113 9.49 5.89 -3.01
C ASN A 113 9.55 7.26 -3.70
N LYS A 114 10.75 7.84 -3.79
CA LYS A 114 11.00 8.98 -4.67
C LYS A 114 10.93 8.50 -6.11
N MET A 115 10.25 9.27 -6.95
CA MET A 115 10.14 9.03 -8.39
C MET A 115 10.68 10.26 -9.12
N ASN A 116 11.00 10.10 -10.39
CA ASN A 116 11.40 11.21 -11.26
C ASN A 116 11.05 10.86 -12.71
N TYR A 117 9.75 10.76 -12.98
CA TYR A 117 9.26 10.28 -14.28
C TYR A 117 8.12 11.13 -14.83
N THR A 118 8.07 11.22 -16.15
CA THR A 118 6.93 11.79 -16.86
C THR A 118 5.95 10.69 -17.23
N MET A 119 4.67 10.86 -16.89
CA MET A 119 3.62 9.87 -17.10
C MET A 119 2.40 10.50 -17.76
N LYS A 120 1.70 9.73 -18.59
CA LYS A 120 0.48 10.14 -19.27
C LYS A 120 -0.74 9.78 -18.45
N VAL A 121 -1.69 10.70 -18.35
CA VAL A 121 -3.00 10.42 -17.74
C VAL A 121 -3.94 9.86 -18.81
N ASN A 122 -4.45 8.65 -18.59
CA ASN A 122 -5.15 7.89 -19.65
C ASN A 122 -6.67 7.87 -19.54
N ARG A 123 -7.26 8.37 -18.44
CA ARG A 123 -8.70 8.22 -18.20
C ARG A 123 -9.34 9.52 -17.72
N LYS A 124 -10.53 9.79 -18.27
CA LYS A 124 -11.45 10.85 -17.82
C LYS A 124 -12.15 10.48 -16.50
N HIS A 125 -12.61 11.50 -15.79
CA HIS A 125 -13.39 11.42 -14.54
C HIS A 125 -12.72 10.64 -13.40
N ILE A 126 -11.40 10.51 -13.41
CA ILE A 126 -10.69 9.88 -12.29
C ILE A 126 -10.49 10.90 -11.18
N LEU A 127 -10.99 10.57 -9.99
CA LEU A 127 -10.85 11.42 -8.81
C LEU A 127 -9.38 11.63 -8.43
N LEU A 128 -9.05 12.88 -8.14
CA LEU A 128 -7.76 13.33 -7.64
C LEU A 128 -7.90 13.67 -6.16
N TYR A 129 -6.83 13.40 -5.40
CA TYR A 129 -6.85 13.57 -3.95
C TYR A 129 -5.68 14.43 -3.47
N ASN A 130 -5.85 15.11 -2.33
CA ASN A 130 -4.75 15.78 -1.63
C ASN A 130 -3.72 14.80 -1.03
N LYS A 131 -4.14 13.57 -0.75
CA LYS A 131 -3.33 12.43 -0.31
C LYS A 131 -4.06 11.13 -0.67
N PRO A 132 -3.39 9.96 -0.71
CA PRO A 132 -4.01 8.70 -1.10
C PRO A 132 -5.37 8.41 -0.43
N LYS A 133 -6.34 7.93 -1.23
CA LYS A 133 -7.71 7.66 -0.75
C LYS A 133 -7.69 6.65 0.41
N GLY A 134 -8.30 7.06 1.52
CA GLY A 134 -8.47 6.23 2.73
C GLY A 134 -7.46 6.52 3.84
N LEU A 135 -6.45 7.36 3.58
CA LEU A 135 -5.65 7.95 4.66
C LEU A 135 -6.48 8.96 5.46
N LYS A 136 -6.08 9.20 6.72
CA LYS A 136 -6.67 10.23 7.57
C LYS A 136 -6.56 11.62 6.90
N GLY A 137 -7.71 12.28 6.72
CA GLY A 137 -7.80 13.60 6.08
C GLY A 137 -7.67 13.58 4.54
N ALA A 138 -7.76 12.42 3.89
CA ALA A 138 -7.86 12.34 2.44
C ALA A 138 -9.18 12.95 1.95
N LYS A 139 -9.09 13.88 0.99
CA LYS A 139 -10.21 14.59 0.38
C LYS A 139 -10.04 14.60 -1.13
N VAL A 140 -11.16 14.57 -1.84
CA VAL A 140 -11.19 14.78 -3.29
C VAL A 140 -10.90 16.26 -3.56
N THR A 141 -10.01 16.55 -4.50
CA THR A 141 -9.60 17.91 -4.86
C THR A 141 -9.86 18.23 -6.34
N GLY A 142 -10.61 17.36 -7.01
CA GLY A 142 -10.97 17.44 -8.41
C GLY A 142 -10.97 16.07 -9.09
N SER A 143 -11.04 16.08 -10.40
CA SER A 143 -10.87 14.93 -11.27
C SER A 143 -9.92 15.23 -12.42
N THR A 144 -9.46 14.19 -13.12
CA THR A 144 -8.67 14.33 -14.35
C THR A 144 -9.38 15.17 -15.42
N SER A 145 -10.72 15.14 -15.46
CA SER A 145 -11.50 15.99 -16.37
C SER A 145 -11.52 17.45 -15.93
N THR A 146 -11.85 17.73 -14.66
CA THR A 146 -11.91 19.12 -14.15
C THR A 146 -10.56 19.83 -14.10
N LYS A 147 -9.47 19.09 -14.29
CA LYS A 147 -8.10 19.60 -14.33
C LYS A 147 -7.50 19.50 -15.74
N HIS A 148 -8.29 19.13 -16.74
CA HIS A 148 -7.88 19.01 -18.15
C HIS A 148 -6.62 18.14 -18.35
N LEU A 149 -6.47 17.09 -17.54
CA LEU A 149 -5.26 16.27 -17.52
C LEU A 149 -5.30 15.11 -18.51
N VAL A 150 -6.47 14.75 -19.04
CA VAL A 150 -6.59 13.57 -19.91
C VAL A 150 -5.74 13.76 -21.16
N GLY A 151 -4.85 12.80 -21.43
CA GLY A 151 -3.90 12.86 -22.54
C GLY A 151 -2.64 13.70 -22.25
N GLN A 152 -2.62 14.46 -21.16
CA GLN A 152 -1.46 15.26 -20.76
C GLN A 152 -0.37 14.40 -20.14
N TRP A 153 0.86 14.84 -20.36
CA TRP A 153 2.04 14.34 -19.67
C TRP A 153 2.25 15.13 -18.38
N VAL A 154 2.38 14.42 -17.27
CA VAL A 154 2.54 15.00 -15.94
C VAL A 154 3.79 14.44 -15.27
N HIS A 155 4.48 15.30 -14.54
CA HIS A 155 5.62 14.89 -13.75
C HIS A 155 5.16 14.16 -12.49
N VAL A 156 5.77 13.01 -12.20
CA VAL A 156 5.52 12.18 -11.04
C VAL A 156 6.79 12.06 -10.21
N ASP A 157 6.71 12.57 -8.98
CA ASP A 157 7.86 12.71 -8.08
C ASP A 157 7.83 11.75 -6.88
N LYS A 158 6.70 11.07 -6.67
CA LYS A 158 6.53 10.14 -5.55
C LYS A 158 5.53 9.04 -5.88
N ARG A 159 5.84 7.83 -5.39
CA ARG A 159 4.94 6.67 -5.37
C ARG A 159 4.77 6.21 -3.93
N VAL A 160 3.54 5.85 -3.55
CA VAL A 160 3.28 5.26 -2.23
C VAL A 160 2.42 4.03 -2.33
N GLU A 161 2.76 3.04 -1.52
CA GLU A 161 1.93 1.86 -1.29
C GLU A 161 1.17 1.98 0.01
N LEU A 162 -0.10 1.60 -0.03
CA LEU A 162 -0.91 1.50 1.17
C LEU A 162 -0.83 0.11 1.76
N ASN A 163 -1.20 0.00 3.02
CA ASN A 163 -1.32 -1.25 3.77
C ASN A 163 -2.53 -2.10 3.30
N THR A 164 -2.73 -2.33 2.01
CA THR A 164 -3.85 -3.12 1.48
C THR A 164 -3.33 -4.14 0.47
N THR A 165 -3.59 -5.42 0.72
CA THR A 165 -3.32 -6.53 -0.22
C THR A 165 -4.51 -6.78 -1.17
N PRO A 166 -4.29 -7.17 -2.44
CA PRO A 166 -3.01 -7.06 -3.15
C PRO A 166 -2.62 -5.59 -3.32
N SER A 167 -1.33 -5.30 -3.54
CA SER A 167 -0.73 -3.95 -3.66
C SER A 167 -1.26 -3.10 -4.85
N LYS A 168 -2.41 -3.47 -5.42
CA LYS A 168 -3.09 -2.85 -6.57
C LYS A 168 -3.65 -1.44 -6.28
N SER A 169 -3.13 -0.78 -5.25
CA SER A 169 -3.60 0.50 -4.75
C SER A 169 -2.52 1.57 -4.77
N GLY A 170 -1.32 1.31 -5.29
CA GLY A 170 -0.26 2.31 -5.39
C GLY A 170 -0.80 3.66 -5.87
N TYR A 171 -0.34 4.74 -5.27
CA TYR A 171 -0.67 6.10 -5.70
C TYR A 171 0.59 6.81 -6.18
N TYR A 172 0.44 7.52 -7.29
CA TYR A 172 1.42 8.48 -7.75
C TYR A 172 1.02 9.88 -7.31
N ARG A 173 2.01 10.67 -6.90
CA ARG A 173 1.87 12.11 -6.72
C ARG A 173 2.30 12.80 -8.01
N MET A 174 1.36 13.46 -8.65
CA MET A 174 1.57 14.25 -9.85
C MET A 174 1.79 15.71 -9.46
N LYS A 175 2.75 16.37 -10.10
CA LYS A 175 2.93 17.82 -10.05
C LYS A 175 2.18 18.44 -11.24
N VAL A 176 1.26 19.35 -10.96
CA VAL A 176 0.45 20.08 -11.96
C VAL A 176 0.49 21.56 -11.58
N GLY A 177 1.28 22.35 -12.32
CA GLY A 177 1.66 23.70 -11.90
C GLY A 177 2.36 23.68 -10.53
N ALA A 178 1.93 24.55 -9.62
CA ALA A 178 2.42 24.58 -8.23
C ALA A 178 1.75 23.55 -7.30
N LYS A 179 0.73 22.82 -7.77
CA LYS A 179 -0.09 21.92 -6.93
C LYS A 179 0.29 20.46 -7.13
N HIS A 180 0.04 19.65 -6.10
CA HIS A 180 0.23 18.21 -6.14
C HIS A 180 -1.11 17.48 -6.04
N TYR A 181 -1.25 16.43 -6.84
CA TYR A 181 -2.44 15.59 -6.87
C TYR A 181 -2.06 14.11 -6.77
N TRP A 182 -2.78 13.38 -5.93
CA TRP A 182 -2.63 11.94 -5.82
C TRP A 182 -3.67 11.22 -6.66
N ILE A 183 -3.21 10.29 -7.49
CA ILE A 183 -4.04 9.46 -8.36
C ILE A 183 -3.62 7.99 -8.20
N ARG A 184 -4.54 7.05 -8.39
CA ARG A 184 -4.19 5.63 -8.42
C ARG A 184 -3.27 5.33 -9.60
N ALA A 185 -2.25 4.52 -9.35
CA ALA A 185 -1.18 4.24 -10.27
C ALA A 185 -1.64 3.65 -11.61
N LYS A 186 -2.63 2.74 -11.57
CA LYS A 186 -3.23 2.12 -12.77
C LYS A 186 -3.81 3.08 -13.81
N TYR A 187 -3.99 4.36 -13.47
CA TYR A 187 -4.51 5.37 -14.39
C TYR A 187 -3.43 6.17 -15.11
N LEU A 188 -2.16 5.96 -14.75
CA LEU A 188 -1.01 6.56 -15.39
C LEU A 188 -0.24 5.52 -16.21
N THR A 189 0.45 5.99 -17.25
CA THR A 189 1.39 5.17 -18.03
C THR A 189 2.68 5.94 -18.24
N MET A 190 3.82 5.29 -18.06
CA MET A 190 5.13 5.94 -18.25
C MET A 190 5.38 6.25 -19.72
N ASP A 191 6.13 7.33 -19.95
CA ASP A 191 6.66 7.60 -21.29
C ASP A 191 7.76 6.59 -21.63
N GLN A 192 7.52 5.81 -22.68
CA GLN A 192 8.50 4.87 -23.20
C GLN A 192 9.23 5.42 -24.44
N LYS A 193 8.79 6.55 -25.01
CA LYS A 193 9.39 7.09 -26.24
C LYS A 193 10.85 7.48 -26.02
N ALA A 194 11.13 8.17 -24.92
CA ALA A 194 12.48 8.55 -24.52
C ALA A 194 13.40 7.34 -24.22
N LEU A 195 12.82 6.15 -24.05
CA LEU A 195 13.56 4.93 -23.76
C LEU A 195 13.77 4.04 -24.99
N LYS A 196 13.19 4.38 -26.14
CA LYS A 196 13.22 3.55 -27.34
C LYS A 196 14.67 3.30 -27.80
N GLY A 197 15.01 2.04 -28.01
CA GLY A 197 16.28 1.62 -28.60
C GLY A 197 16.20 1.46 -30.13
N ASN A 198 17.30 1.01 -30.72
CA ASN A 198 17.47 0.81 -32.17
C ASN A 198 17.23 -0.65 -32.62
N ILE A 199 17.24 -1.63 -31.70
CA ILE A 199 17.07 -3.05 -32.06
C ILE A 199 15.60 -3.37 -32.33
N LYS A 200 15.24 -3.52 -33.63
CA LYS A 200 13.86 -3.72 -34.10
C LYS A 200 13.13 -4.88 -33.40
N LYS A 201 13.80 -6.01 -33.17
CA LYS A 201 13.21 -7.19 -32.48
C LYS A 201 12.82 -6.85 -31.04
N ILE A 202 13.72 -6.18 -30.29
CA ILE A 202 13.46 -5.73 -28.92
C ILE A 202 12.28 -4.75 -28.88
N GLU A 203 12.26 -3.76 -29.77
CA GLU A 203 11.15 -2.79 -29.81
C GLU A 203 9.81 -3.45 -30.17
N LYS A 204 9.80 -4.44 -31.07
CA LYS A 204 8.59 -5.21 -31.39
C LYS A 204 8.09 -6.01 -30.19
N ALA A 205 8.98 -6.67 -29.44
CA ALA A 205 8.61 -7.38 -28.21
C ALA A 205 8.02 -6.43 -27.16
N ILE A 206 8.70 -5.32 -26.87
CA ILE A 206 8.25 -4.34 -25.88
C ILE A 206 6.94 -3.68 -26.31
N LYS A 207 6.78 -3.32 -27.59
CA LYS A 207 5.51 -2.77 -28.13
C LYS A 207 4.36 -3.76 -27.94
N THR A 208 4.60 -5.04 -28.23
CA THR A 208 3.61 -6.12 -28.08
C THR A 208 3.16 -6.24 -26.62
N GLY A 209 4.11 -6.32 -25.67
CA GLY A 209 3.78 -6.40 -24.25
C GLY A 209 3.13 -5.12 -23.71
N SER A 210 3.62 -3.95 -24.12
CA SER A 210 3.11 -2.65 -23.68
C SER A 210 1.64 -2.44 -24.07
N ALA A 211 1.19 -3.02 -25.19
CA ALA A 211 -0.20 -2.95 -25.61
C ALA A 211 -1.17 -3.65 -24.63
N LEU A 212 -0.67 -4.55 -23.78
CA LEU A 212 -1.42 -5.29 -22.77
C LEU A 212 -1.44 -4.62 -21.39
N VAL A 213 -0.66 -3.55 -21.20
CA VAL A 213 -0.62 -2.83 -19.91
C VAL A 213 -2.01 -2.38 -19.50
N GLY A 214 -2.46 -2.84 -18.33
CA GLY A 214 -3.79 -2.54 -17.79
C GLY A 214 -4.96 -3.27 -18.46
N LYS A 215 -4.69 -4.15 -19.45
CA LYS A 215 -5.68 -4.99 -20.15
C LYS A 215 -5.53 -6.47 -19.85
N SER A 216 -4.37 -6.89 -19.33
CA SER A 216 -4.11 -8.24 -18.85
C SER A 216 -4.42 -8.39 -17.36
N LYS A 217 -4.79 -9.60 -16.94
CA LYS A 217 -4.82 -10.03 -15.54
C LYS A 217 -3.87 -11.21 -15.39
N TYR A 218 -3.03 -11.17 -14.37
CA TYR A 218 -2.09 -12.26 -14.07
C TYR A 218 -2.83 -13.59 -13.86
N LEU A 219 -2.27 -14.66 -14.42
CA LEU A 219 -2.71 -16.03 -14.21
C LEU A 219 -1.48 -16.93 -14.06
N TRP A 220 -1.30 -17.52 -12.88
CA TRP A 220 -0.25 -18.52 -12.67
C TRP A 220 -0.40 -19.66 -13.67
N GLY A 221 0.68 -20.02 -14.38
CA GLY A 221 0.62 -21.04 -15.42
C GLY A 221 -0.01 -20.58 -16.75
N GLY A 222 -0.61 -19.38 -16.80
CA GLY A 222 -1.22 -18.80 -18.00
C GLY A 222 -0.20 -18.52 -19.10
N GLY A 223 -0.66 -18.27 -20.32
CA GLY A 223 0.17 -17.92 -21.47
C GLY A 223 0.76 -19.12 -22.22
N ARG A 224 0.43 -20.35 -21.82
CA ARG A 224 0.92 -21.61 -22.41
C ARG A 224 -0.07 -22.29 -23.34
N THR A 225 -1.32 -21.81 -23.35
CA THR A 225 -2.41 -22.32 -24.20
C THR A 225 -3.02 -21.20 -25.02
N SER A 226 -3.57 -21.52 -26.20
CA SER A 226 -4.25 -20.53 -27.06
C SER A 226 -5.38 -19.79 -26.33
N SER A 227 -6.14 -20.49 -25.49
CA SER A 227 -7.21 -19.90 -24.67
C SER A 227 -6.67 -18.84 -23.69
N SER A 228 -5.62 -19.16 -22.93
CA SER A 228 -5.03 -18.21 -21.97
C SER A 228 -4.42 -16.98 -22.67
N ILE A 229 -3.79 -17.18 -23.83
CA ILE A 229 -3.23 -16.10 -24.66
C ILE A 229 -4.34 -15.19 -25.20
N ALA A 230 -5.41 -15.77 -25.75
CA ALA A 230 -6.57 -15.03 -26.26
C ALA A 230 -7.24 -14.21 -25.14
N ALA A 231 -7.33 -14.77 -23.94
CA ALA A 231 -7.81 -14.09 -22.73
C ALA A 231 -6.83 -13.04 -22.17
N ARG A 232 -5.63 -12.89 -22.77
CA ARG A 232 -4.54 -12.00 -22.32
C ARG A 232 -4.10 -12.31 -20.88
N ARG A 233 -4.08 -13.59 -20.51
CA ARG A 233 -3.71 -14.07 -19.18
C ARG A 233 -2.38 -14.81 -19.26
N PHE A 234 -1.35 -14.25 -18.65
CA PHE A 234 0.00 -14.81 -18.62
C PHE A 234 0.49 -14.94 -17.18
N ASP A 235 1.57 -15.70 -17.01
CA ASP A 235 2.48 -15.49 -15.89
C ASP A 235 3.71 -14.72 -16.38
N CYS A 236 4.66 -14.46 -15.48
CA CYS A 236 5.83 -13.67 -15.79
C CYS A 236 6.70 -14.28 -16.91
N SER A 237 6.95 -15.58 -16.86
CA SER A 237 7.84 -16.29 -17.79
C SER A 237 7.20 -16.50 -19.16
N SER A 238 5.93 -16.89 -19.20
CA SER A 238 5.18 -17.08 -20.45
C SER A 238 4.92 -15.77 -21.16
N PHE A 239 4.74 -14.68 -20.42
CA PHE A 239 4.67 -13.34 -20.99
C PHE A 239 5.96 -12.97 -21.74
N ILE A 240 7.13 -13.17 -21.11
CA ILE A 240 8.43 -12.90 -21.75
C ILE A 240 8.64 -13.78 -22.98
N HIS A 241 8.36 -15.09 -22.88
CA HIS A 241 8.41 -16.00 -24.03
C HIS A 241 7.53 -15.51 -25.18
N TRP A 242 6.28 -15.17 -24.88
CA TRP A 242 5.30 -14.81 -25.87
C TRP A 242 5.64 -13.51 -26.59
N ILE A 243 6.06 -12.45 -25.87
CA ILE A 243 6.43 -11.17 -26.53
C ILE A 243 7.67 -11.32 -27.42
N TYR A 244 8.65 -12.14 -27.00
CA TYR A 244 9.84 -12.40 -27.80
C TYR A 244 9.52 -13.27 -29.02
N ALA A 245 8.68 -14.29 -28.88
CA ALA A 245 8.20 -15.10 -30.00
C ALA A 245 7.48 -14.22 -31.04
N LYS A 246 6.60 -13.29 -30.61
CA LYS A 246 5.95 -12.31 -31.50
C LYS A 246 6.93 -11.36 -32.19
N SER A 247 8.12 -11.16 -31.62
CA SER A 247 9.20 -10.40 -32.23
C SER A 247 10.11 -11.19 -33.17
N GLY A 248 9.92 -12.51 -33.30
CA GLY A 248 10.77 -13.39 -34.10
C GLY A 248 12.02 -13.88 -33.36
N VAL A 249 12.04 -13.80 -32.02
CA VAL A 249 13.09 -14.37 -31.16
C VAL A 249 12.54 -15.63 -30.52
N ARG A 250 13.14 -16.78 -30.82
CA ARG A 250 12.71 -18.08 -30.28
C ARG A 250 13.46 -18.35 -28.98
N LEU A 251 12.74 -18.50 -27.87
CA LEU A 251 13.29 -18.85 -26.55
C LEU A 251 12.99 -20.30 -26.16
N GLY A 252 12.56 -21.12 -27.12
CA GLY A 252 12.00 -22.46 -26.90
C GLY A 252 10.46 -22.47 -26.87
N PRO A 253 9.84 -23.63 -26.65
CA PRO A 253 8.39 -23.78 -26.65
C PRO A 253 7.73 -22.99 -25.52
N THR A 254 6.75 -22.14 -25.85
CA THR A 254 5.99 -21.40 -24.83
C THR A 254 5.17 -22.36 -23.94
N SER A 255 4.77 -23.53 -24.44
CA SER A 255 3.99 -24.52 -23.70
C SER A 255 4.70 -25.07 -22.46
N THR A 256 6.03 -25.10 -22.44
CA THR A 256 6.85 -25.64 -21.35
C THR A 256 7.74 -24.59 -20.69
N CYS A 257 7.59 -23.31 -21.07
CA CYS A 257 8.43 -22.26 -20.52
C CYS A 257 8.24 -22.08 -19.01
N THR A 258 9.32 -21.78 -18.32
CA THR A 258 9.31 -21.39 -16.90
C THR A 258 10.32 -20.26 -16.69
N THR A 259 10.37 -19.67 -15.51
CA THR A 259 11.44 -18.72 -15.21
C THR A 259 12.82 -19.39 -15.32
N TYR A 260 12.93 -20.67 -14.95
CA TYR A 260 14.17 -21.44 -15.03
C TYR A 260 14.64 -21.72 -16.47
N THR A 261 13.72 -21.86 -17.44
CA THR A 261 14.14 -22.01 -18.85
C THR A 261 14.80 -20.73 -19.39
N LEU A 262 14.59 -19.58 -18.74
CA LEU A 262 15.13 -18.28 -19.15
C LEU A 262 16.45 -17.92 -18.45
N ILE A 263 16.73 -18.45 -17.25
CA ILE A 263 17.88 -17.98 -16.43
C ILE A 263 19.25 -18.26 -17.05
N HIS A 264 19.36 -19.16 -18.03
CA HIS A 264 20.61 -19.51 -18.73
C HIS A 264 20.64 -19.05 -20.19
N MET A 265 19.57 -18.41 -20.68
CA MET A 265 19.48 -17.98 -22.07
C MET A 265 20.36 -16.77 -22.36
N GLY A 266 20.95 -16.72 -23.56
CA GLY A 266 21.74 -15.59 -24.03
C GLY A 266 22.97 -15.28 -23.18
N ARG A 267 23.48 -14.04 -23.31
CA ARG A 267 24.72 -13.61 -22.63
C ARG A 267 24.42 -13.10 -21.22
N LYS A 268 25.20 -13.53 -20.22
CA LYS A 268 25.17 -12.95 -18.86
C LYS A 268 25.65 -11.50 -18.89
N ILE A 269 24.92 -10.60 -18.24
CA ILE A 269 25.26 -9.17 -18.16
C ILE A 269 25.43 -8.77 -16.69
N LYS A 270 26.41 -7.91 -16.40
CA LYS A 270 26.51 -7.27 -15.08
C LYS A 270 25.33 -6.30 -14.91
N ALA A 271 24.66 -6.29 -13.75
CA ALA A 271 23.46 -5.47 -13.53
C ALA A 271 23.61 -3.98 -13.92
N LYS A 272 24.78 -3.39 -13.66
CA LYS A 272 25.09 -2.00 -14.05
C LYS A 272 25.15 -1.74 -15.57
N ASN A 273 25.30 -2.79 -16.37
CA ASN A 273 25.41 -2.74 -17.84
C ASN A 273 24.11 -3.17 -18.54
N MET A 274 23.01 -3.25 -17.78
CA MET A 274 21.70 -3.63 -18.31
C MET A 274 21.24 -2.61 -19.34
N LYS A 275 20.81 -3.12 -20.50
CA LYS A 275 20.27 -2.33 -21.61
C LYS A 275 18.84 -2.75 -21.88
N ARG A 276 18.10 -1.86 -22.55
CA ARG A 276 16.73 -2.12 -22.96
C ARG A 276 16.64 -3.46 -23.71
N GLY A 277 15.66 -4.28 -23.33
CA GLY A 277 15.47 -5.63 -23.83
C GLY A 277 16.14 -6.72 -22.99
N ASP A 278 17.13 -6.40 -22.16
CA ASP A 278 17.68 -7.41 -21.25
C ASP A 278 16.56 -7.93 -20.33
N ILE A 279 16.53 -9.24 -20.13
CA ILE A 279 15.66 -9.84 -19.12
C ILE A 279 16.42 -9.99 -17.82
N PHE A 280 15.73 -9.88 -16.70
CA PHE A 280 16.35 -9.94 -15.39
C PHE A 280 15.39 -10.49 -14.34
N PHE A 281 15.97 -10.98 -13.24
CA PHE A 281 15.28 -11.89 -12.34
C PHE A 281 15.18 -11.35 -10.92
N PHE A 282 14.19 -11.88 -10.20
CA PHE A 282 13.88 -11.48 -8.84
C PHE A 282 13.74 -12.72 -7.94
N ASN A 283 14.03 -12.51 -6.66
CA ASN A 283 13.74 -13.46 -5.59
C ASN A 283 12.55 -12.96 -4.78
N ASP A 284 11.81 -13.88 -4.17
CA ASP A 284 10.84 -13.56 -3.14
C ASP A 284 11.03 -14.51 -1.95
N LYS A 285 10.83 -13.99 -0.73
CA LYS A 285 11.00 -14.79 0.49
C LYS A 285 10.07 -16.00 0.56
N SER A 286 8.89 -15.89 -0.05
CA SER A 286 7.86 -16.93 -0.06
C SER A 286 7.88 -17.82 -1.30
N GLU A 287 8.44 -17.33 -2.42
CA GLU A 287 8.44 -18.06 -3.71
C GLU A 287 9.84 -18.58 -4.11
N GLY A 288 10.89 -18.17 -3.40
CA GLY A 288 12.27 -18.63 -3.60
C GLY A 288 13.10 -17.79 -4.57
N VAL A 289 14.17 -18.38 -5.09
CA VAL A 289 15.16 -17.74 -5.98
C VAL A 289 14.68 -17.78 -7.43
N ASN A 290 14.90 -16.70 -8.19
CA ASN A 290 14.45 -16.58 -9.59
C ASN A 290 12.95 -16.88 -9.77
N CYS A 291 12.10 -16.42 -8.85
CA CYS A 291 10.66 -16.67 -8.90
C CYS A 291 9.92 -15.76 -9.90
N HIS A 292 10.53 -14.63 -10.30
CA HIS A 292 9.91 -13.67 -11.21
C HIS A 292 10.93 -13.13 -12.24
N VAL A 293 10.44 -12.81 -13.43
CA VAL A 293 11.24 -12.26 -14.54
C VAL A 293 10.57 -11.02 -15.15
N ALA A 294 11.39 -10.09 -15.62
CA ALA A 294 10.96 -8.88 -16.31
C ALA A 294 11.86 -8.57 -17.51
N ILE A 295 11.38 -7.73 -18.43
CA ILE A 295 12.18 -7.13 -19.50
C ILE A 295 12.48 -5.67 -19.16
N TYR A 296 13.75 -5.31 -19.21
CA TYR A 296 14.22 -3.96 -18.89
C TYR A 296 13.87 -2.99 -20.01
N LEU A 297 13.35 -1.82 -19.64
CA LEU A 297 12.97 -0.78 -20.59
C LEU A 297 14.02 0.34 -20.68
N GLY A 298 14.94 0.44 -19.71
CA GLY A 298 15.86 1.57 -19.51
C GLY A 298 15.49 2.38 -18.26
N ASN A 299 16.39 3.26 -17.78
CA ASN A 299 16.13 4.18 -16.67
C ASN A 299 15.46 3.56 -15.42
N GLN A 300 15.96 2.41 -14.98
CA GLN A 300 15.44 1.64 -13.84
C GLN A 300 13.99 1.17 -14.00
N VAL A 301 13.37 1.28 -15.18
CA VAL A 301 11.99 0.83 -15.43
C VAL A 301 11.95 -0.46 -16.23
N PHE A 302 10.91 -1.25 -16.00
CA PHE A 302 10.76 -2.58 -16.58
C PHE A 302 9.30 -2.96 -16.83
N LEU A 303 9.08 -3.82 -17.82
CA LEU A 303 7.79 -4.40 -18.17
C LEU A 303 7.74 -5.86 -17.70
N HIS A 304 6.61 -6.27 -17.14
CA HIS A 304 6.42 -7.62 -16.60
C HIS A 304 4.92 -7.94 -16.45
N ASP A 305 4.58 -9.22 -16.30
CA ASP A 305 3.27 -9.65 -15.82
C ASP A 305 3.38 -10.15 -14.37
N SER A 306 2.66 -9.53 -13.45
CA SER A 306 2.71 -9.88 -12.02
C SER A 306 1.43 -9.48 -11.30
N PRO A 307 0.98 -10.25 -10.30
CA PRO A 307 -0.14 -9.83 -9.45
C PRO A 307 0.20 -8.59 -8.61
N SER A 308 1.49 -8.30 -8.41
CA SER A 308 2.03 -7.18 -7.64
C SER A 308 2.29 -5.92 -8.47
N SER A 309 2.09 -5.97 -9.79
CA SER A 309 2.17 -4.78 -10.64
C SER A 309 1.02 -3.81 -10.35
N ASP A 310 1.16 -2.55 -10.77
CA ASP A 310 0.13 -1.52 -10.61
C ASP A 310 -1.20 -1.87 -11.29
N THR A 311 -1.16 -2.77 -12.28
CA THR A 311 -2.31 -3.23 -13.05
C THR A 311 -2.86 -4.56 -12.54
N GLY A 312 -2.10 -5.29 -11.71
CA GLY A 312 -2.42 -6.66 -11.27
C GLY A 312 -2.33 -7.69 -12.40
N GLY A 313 -1.52 -7.40 -13.41
CA GLY A 313 -1.24 -8.20 -14.60
C GLY A 313 -0.03 -7.60 -15.32
N VAL A 314 -0.07 -7.57 -16.66
CA VAL A 314 0.95 -6.84 -17.43
C VAL A 314 0.98 -5.36 -17.02
N GLY A 315 2.14 -4.89 -16.59
CA GLY A 315 2.36 -3.55 -16.06
C GLY A 315 3.81 -3.10 -16.17
N ILE A 316 4.03 -1.80 -15.94
CA ILE A 316 5.37 -1.20 -15.89
C ILE A 316 5.68 -0.84 -14.44
N SER A 317 6.86 -1.23 -13.98
CA SER A 317 7.35 -1.02 -12.62
C SER A 317 8.76 -0.41 -12.66
N SER A 318 9.28 -0.03 -11.49
CA SER A 318 10.60 0.61 -11.36
C SER A 318 11.44 -0.04 -10.27
N LEU A 319 12.74 -0.21 -10.52
CA LEU A 319 13.77 -0.58 -9.54
C LEU A 319 14.10 0.55 -8.56
N ASN A 320 13.55 1.75 -8.74
CA ASN A 320 13.54 2.79 -7.72
C ASN A 320 12.45 2.55 -6.66
N ASP A 321 11.53 1.60 -6.89
CA ASP A 321 10.58 1.14 -5.88
C ASP A 321 11.26 0.15 -4.93
N SER A 322 11.23 0.42 -3.62
CA SER A 322 11.78 -0.46 -2.60
C SER A 322 11.30 -1.91 -2.69
N HIS A 323 10.03 -2.14 -3.09
CA HIS A 323 9.45 -3.47 -3.24
C HIS A 323 10.16 -4.29 -4.31
N TRP A 324 10.48 -3.68 -5.44
CA TRP A 324 11.15 -4.34 -6.57
C TRP A 324 12.67 -4.35 -6.37
N LYS A 325 13.22 -3.26 -5.84
CA LYS A 325 14.65 -3.13 -5.55
C LYS A 325 15.15 -4.21 -4.60
N SER A 326 14.43 -4.48 -3.52
CA SER A 326 14.84 -5.49 -2.53
C SER A 326 14.76 -6.92 -3.04
N ARG A 327 14.08 -7.14 -4.17
CA ARG A 327 13.86 -8.47 -4.76
C ARG A 327 14.74 -8.73 -5.96
N PHE A 328 15.26 -7.69 -6.61
CA PHE A 328 16.15 -7.85 -7.74
C PHE A 328 17.42 -8.60 -7.29
N ASN A 329 17.74 -9.71 -7.96
CA ASN A 329 18.81 -10.62 -7.52
C ASN A 329 20.12 -10.45 -8.30
N GLY A 330 20.19 -9.50 -9.24
CA GLY A 330 21.39 -9.22 -10.02
C GLY A 330 21.60 -10.13 -11.24
N ASN A 331 20.81 -11.19 -11.43
CA ASN A 331 20.87 -12.02 -12.63
C ASN A 331 20.22 -11.29 -13.81
N VAL A 332 20.99 -11.11 -14.88
CA VAL A 332 20.58 -10.38 -16.09
C VAL A 332 21.07 -11.13 -17.32
N ARG A 333 20.20 -11.28 -18.31
CA ARG A 333 20.46 -11.97 -19.57
C ARG A 333 20.12 -11.10 -20.76
N ARG A 334 21.06 -10.99 -21.70
CA ARG A 334 20.84 -10.36 -23.00
C ARG A 334 20.54 -11.43 -24.04
N LEU A 335 19.28 -11.44 -24.50
CA LEU A 335 18.77 -12.41 -25.48
C LEU A 335 19.03 -11.98 -26.92
N VAL A 336 19.11 -10.67 -27.16
CA VAL A 336 19.36 -10.07 -28.47
C VAL A 336 20.46 -9.04 -28.28
N GLY A 337 21.57 -9.24 -28.98
CA GLY A 337 22.80 -8.46 -28.89
C GLY A 337 22.93 -7.42 -29.97
#